data_AF-A0A6N9SGH4-F1
#
_entry.id   AF-A0A6N9SGH4-F1
#
_cell.length_a   1.000
_cell.length_b   1.000
_cell.length_c   1.000
_cell.angle_alpha   90.00
_cell.angle_beta   90.00
_cell.angle_gamma   90.00
#
_symmetry.space_group_name_H-M   'P 1'
#
loop_
_entity.id
_entity.type
_entity.pdbx_description
1 polymer ?
#
loop_
_entity_poly.entity_id
_entity_poly.type
_entity_poly.pdbx_seq_one_letter_code
_entity_poly.pdbx_strand_id
1 'polypeptide(L)'
;LVQAISVLLTLASDSPLLLIISSIGFGGTFMGTTSLVMTIARQLSVPGNLNLLGFVTLIYGIGQILGPALTSMLGNGTSALAGATLCGAAALFIAALISTVQLFKLQVVTS
;
A
#
# COMPACT_ATOMS: atom_id res chain seq x y z
N LEU A 1 1.45 -6.71 5.46
CA LEU A 1 0.97 -6.84 6.87
C LEU A 1 1.49 -5.70 7.75
N VAL A 2 2.81 -5.57 7.94
CA VAL A 2 3.40 -4.51 8.80
C VAL A 2 2.94 -3.11 8.40
N GLN A 3 2.93 -2.78 7.11
CA GLN A 3 2.42 -1.48 6.63
C GLN A 3 0.98 -1.20 7.05
N ALA A 4 0.09 -2.20 7.01
CA ALA A 4 -1.31 -2.05 7.39
C ALA A 4 -1.47 -1.82 8.91
N ILE A 5 -0.66 -2.52 9.72
CA ILE A 5 -0.61 -2.34 11.18
C ILE A 5 -0.12 -0.93 11.51
N SER A 6 0.92 -0.44 10.82
CA SER A 6 1.41 0.92 10.99
C SER A 6 0.32 1.95 10.68
N VAL A 7 -0.45 1.78 9.61
CA VAL A 7 -1.59 2.67 9.31
C VAL A 7 -2.64 2.65 10.41
N LEU A 8 -3.03 1.47 10.93
CA LEU A 8 -3.97 1.40 12.05
C LEU A 8 -3.46 2.11 13.30
N LEU A 9 -2.16 2.06 13.56
CA LEU A 9 -1.53 2.73 14.70
C LEU A 9 -1.68 4.26 14.65
N THR A 10 -1.93 4.86 13.47
CA THR A 10 -2.22 6.30 13.35
C THR A 10 -3.51 6.72 14.06
N LEU A 11 -4.42 5.77 14.33
CA LEU A 11 -5.66 6.04 15.05
C LEU A 11 -5.44 6.27 16.55
N ALA A 12 -4.26 5.92 17.08
CA ALA A 12 -3.87 6.21 18.46
C ALA A 12 -3.38 7.67 18.59
N SER A 13 -4.25 8.62 18.23
CA SER A 13 -3.93 10.06 18.16
C SER A 13 -3.50 10.68 19.49
N ASP A 14 -3.80 10.03 20.61
CA ASP A 14 -3.51 10.51 21.96
C ASP A 14 -2.03 10.37 22.35
N SER A 15 -1.24 9.59 21.61
CA SER A 15 0.18 9.36 21.91
C SER A 15 1.10 9.74 20.74
N PRO A 16 1.85 10.86 20.86
CA PRO A 16 2.81 11.28 19.83
C PRO A 16 3.87 10.21 19.51
N LEU A 17 4.28 9.40 20.51
CA LEU A 17 5.24 8.31 20.30
C LEU A 17 4.67 7.23 19.37
N LEU A 18 3.40 6.86 19.53
CA LEU A 18 2.75 5.88 18.66
C LEU A 18 2.63 6.41 17.22
N LEU A 19 2.37 7.71 17.04
CA LEU A 19 2.34 8.35 15.72
C LEU A 19 3.71 8.38 15.04
N ILE A 20 4.79 8.59 15.79
CA ILE A 20 6.17 8.54 15.25
C ILE A 20 6.49 7.11 14.79
N ILE A 21 6.23 6.11 15.64
CA ILE A 21 6.46 4.69 15.31
C ILE A 21 5.63 4.30 14.08
N SER A 22 4.36 4.71 14.04
CA SER A 22 3.46 4.51 12.92
C SER A 22 4.02 5.12 11.63
N SER A 23 4.48 6.37 11.68
CA SER A 23 5.02 7.09 10.52
C SER A 23 6.29 6.45 9.99
N ILE A 24 7.22 6.04 10.87
CA ILE A 24 8.45 5.33 10.49
C ILE A 24 8.10 3.98 9.88
N GLY A 25 7.23 3.21 10.54
CA GLY A 25 6.82 1.88 10.08
C GLY A 25 6.11 1.94 8.73
N PHE A 26 5.19 2.89 8.55
CA PHE A 26 4.51 3.10 7.27
C PHE A 26 5.48 3.57 6.19
N GLY A 27 6.26 4.62 6.45
CA GLY A 27 7.20 5.19 5.48
C GLY A 27 8.25 4.19 5.00
N GLY A 28 8.87 3.45 5.92
CA GLY A 28 9.88 2.45 5.59
C GLY A 28 9.31 1.29 4.77
N THR A 29 8.14 0.76 5.15
CA THR A 29 7.50 -0.35 4.42
C THR A 29 6.95 0.07 3.07
N PHE A 30 6.37 1.27 2.97
CA PHE A 30 5.91 1.83 1.70
C PHE A 30 7.07 2.04 0.73
N MET A 31 8.15 2.66 1.18
CA MET A 31 9.35 2.86 0.34
C MET A 31 9.99 1.52 -0.05
N GLY A 32 10.08 0.57 0.87
CA GLY A 32 10.63 -0.76 0.59
C GLY A 32 9.84 -1.53 -0.47
N THR A 33 8.51 -1.56 -0.33
CA THR A 33 7.62 -2.26 -1.28
C THR A 33 7.65 -1.61 -2.66
N THR A 34 7.53 -0.28 -2.74
CA THR A 34 7.58 0.45 -4.02
C THR A 34 8.92 0.29 -4.72
N SER A 35 10.04 0.38 -4.00
CA SER A 35 11.38 0.15 -4.55
C SER A 35 11.54 -1.26 -5.13
N LEU A 36 11.06 -2.28 -4.41
CA LEU A 36 11.10 -3.67 -4.85
C LEU A 36 10.25 -3.89 -6.10
N VAL A 37 9.01 -3.37 -6.12
CA VAL A 37 8.10 -3.48 -7.28
C VAL A 37 8.71 -2.81 -8.50
N MET A 38 9.26 -1.61 -8.36
CA MET A 38 9.88 -0.89 -9.49
C MET A 38 11.13 -1.61 -10.00
N THR A 39 11.94 -2.18 -9.10
CA THR A 39 13.13 -2.96 -9.46
C THR A 39 12.75 -4.21 -10.24
N ILE A 40 11.78 -4.99 -9.75
CA ILE A 40 11.28 -6.19 -10.43
C ILE A 40 10.65 -5.81 -11.76
N ALA A 41 9.82 -4.77 -11.82
CA ALA A 41 9.17 -4.33 -13.05
C ALA A 41 10.16 -3.93 -14.15
N ARG A 42 11.33 -3.39 -13.77
CA ARG A 42 12.41 -3.07 -14.70
C ARG A 42 13.19 -4.31 -15.19
N GLN A 43 13.28 -5.35 -14.36
CA GLN A 43 14.01 -6.58 -14.69
C GLN A 43 13.15 -7.58 -15.48
N LEU A 44 11.83 -7.58 -15.27
CA LEU A 44 10.90 -8.44 -15.99
C LEU A 44 10.75 -7.98 -17.44
N SER A 45 11.23 -8.79 -18.37
CA SER A 45 10.92 -8.65 -19.79
C SER A 45 9.60 -9.35 -20.08
N VAL A 46 8.54 -8.57 -20.34
CA VAL A 46 7.22 -9.11 -20.67
C VAL A 46 7.12 -9.33 -22.19
N PRO A 47 6.65 -10.49 -22.68
CA PRO A 47 6.43 -10.71 -24.10
C PRO A 47 5.40 -9.70 -24.65
N GLY A 48 5.80 -8.87 -25.61
CA GLY A 48 4.95 -7.83 -26.22
C GLY A 48 5.55 -6.42 -26.11
N ASN A 49 4.81 -5.40 -26.55
CA ASN A 49 5.26 -4.00 -26.57
C ASN A 49 4.88 -3.21 -25.29
N LEU A 50 4.59 -3.92 -24.18
CA LEU A 50 4.12 -3.31 -22.94
C LEU A 50 5.30 -2.85 -22.07
N ASN A 51 5.33 -1.56 -21.74
CA ASN A 51 6.29 -1.03 -20.76
C ASN A 51 5.75 -1.26 -19.34
N LEU A 52 6.22 -2.31 -18.68
CA LEU A 52 5.77 -2.68 -17.33
C LEU A 52 6.07 -1.59 -16.29
N LEU A 53 7.19 -0.88 -16.43
CA LEU A 53 7.53 0.27 -15.58
C LEU A 53 6.52 1.41 -15.78
N GLY A 54 6.13 1.68 -17.04
CA GLY A 54 5.08 2.65 -17.37
C GLY A 54 3.72 2.24 -16.78
N PHE A 55 3.39 0.95 -16.83
CA PHE A 55 2.16 0.42 -16.24
C PHE A 55 2.12 0.56 -14.72
N VAL A 56 3.20 0.20 -14.01
CA VAL A 56 3.30 0.38 -12.56
C VAL A 56 3.16 1.87 -12.18
N THR A 57 3.81 2.76 -12.94
CA THR A 57 3.71 4.21 -12.72
C THR A 57 2.28 4.72 -12.92
N LEU A 58 1.57 4.23 -13.94
CA LEU A 58 0.19 4.60 -14.22
C LEU A 58 -0.75 4.17 -13.09
N ILE A 59 -0.66 2.93 -12.63
CA ILE A 59 -1.49 2.43 -11.52
C ILE A 59 -1.20 3.22 -10.24
N TYR A 60 0.08 3.55 -9.99
CA TYR A 60 0.46 4.37 -8.86
C TYR A 60 -0.15 5.78 -8.94
N GLY A 61 -0.11 6.41 -10.12
CA GLY A 61 -0.74 7.70 -10.38
C GLY A 61 -2.26 7.69 -10.14
N ILE A 62 -2.96 6.63 -10.57
CA ILE A 62 -4.39 6.45 -10.30
C ILE A 62 -4.65 6.43 -8.80
N GLY A 63 -3.87 5.67 -8.03
CA GLY A 63 -4.00 5.62 -6.57
C GLY A 63 -3.80 6.98 -5.90
N GLN A 64 -2.84 7.78 -6.38
CA GLN A 64 -2.56 9.12 -5.84
C GLN A 64 -3.68 10.14 -6.12
N ILE A 65 -4.46 9.95 -7.20
CA ILE A 65 -5.62 10.79 -7.49
C ILE A 65 -6.85 10.30 -6.71
N LEU A 66 -7.12 8.99 -6.74
CA LEU A 66 -8.30 8.41 -6.12
C LEU A 66 -8.26 8.48 -4.59
N GLY A 67 -7.09 8.32 -3.96
CA GLY A 67 -6.97 8.33 -2.50
C GLY A 67 -7.52 9.61 -1.85
N PRO A 68 -6.99 10.80 -2.19
CA PRO A 68 -7.52 12.07 -1.69
C PRO A 68 -8.95 12.35 -2.13
N ALA A 69 -9.35 11.97 -3.35
CA ALA A 69 -10.71 12.15 -3.84
C ALA A 69 -11.73 11.36 -2.99
N LEU A 70 -11.47 10.08 -2.75
CA LEU A 70 -12.31 9.22 -1.91
C LEU A 70 -12.32 9.73 -0.45
N THR A 71 -11.16 10.12 0.08
CA THR A 71 -11.05 10.68 1.44
C THR A 71 -11.89 11.96 1.56
N SER A 72 -11.90 12.82 0.55
CA SER A 72 -12.70 14.04 0.53
C SER A 72 -14.21 13.76 0.47
N MET A 73 -14.62 12.67 -0.20
CA MET A 73 -16.03 12.25 -0.25
C MET A 73 -16.54 11.73 1.10
N LEU A 74 -15.67 11.22 1.97
CA LEU A 74 -16.04 10.80 3.34
C LEU A 74 -16.37 11.99 4.26
N GLY A 75 -16.11 13.22 3.83
CA GLY A 75 -16.41 14.45 4.56
C GLY A 75 -15.19 15.02 5.30
N ASN A 76 -15.45 16.04 6.13
CA ASN A 76 -14.40 16.78 6.81
C ASN A 76 -14.44 16.51 8.33
N GLY A 77 -13.25 16.35 8.92
CA GLY A 77 -13.07 16.20 10.37
C GLY A 77 -12.40 14.90 10.80
N THR A 78 -12.13 14.78 12.09
CA THR A 78 -11.37 13.66 12.67
C THR A 78 -12.03 12.29 12.44
N SER A 79 -13.36 12.22 12.50
CA SER A 79 -14.11 10.99 12.23
C SER A 79 -14.02 10.53 10.78
N ALA A 80 -14.06 11.47 9.83
CA ALA A 80 -13.88 11.18 8.41
C ALA A 80 -12.44 10.71 8.11
N LEU A 81 -11.42 11.34 8.72
CA LEU A 81 -10.04 10.87 8.65
C LEU A 81 -9.89 9.46 9.22
N ALA A 82 -10.49 9.18 10.38
CA ALA A 82 -10.45 7.84 10.96
C ALA A 82 -11.09 6.80 10.04
N GLY A 83 -12.24 7.13 9.43
CA GLY A 83 -12.91 6.29 8.43
C GLY A 83 -12.03 6.03 7.21
N ALA A 84 -11.42 7.07 6.63
CA ALA A 84 -10.52 6.95 5.49
C ALA A 84 -9.28 6.11 5.82
N THR A 85 -8.70 6.30 7.00
CA THR A 85 -7.57 5.51 7.52
C THR A 85 -7.95 4.04 7.67
N LEU A 86 -9.13 3.73 8.20
CA LEU A 86 -9.63 2.35 8.30
C LEU A 86 -9.83 1.71 6.93
N CYS A 87 -10.41 2.43 5.97
CA CYS A 87 -10.53 1.97 4.58
C CYS A 87 -9.16 1.70 3.95
N GLY A 88 -8.19 2.59 4.14
CA GLY A 88 -6.82 2.44 3.66
C GLY A 88 -6.12 1.22 4.29
N ALA A 89 -6.26 1.03 5.61
CA ALA A 89 -5.73 -0.14 6.30
C ALA A 89 -6.36 -1.43 5.78
N ALA A 90 -7.68 -1.47 5.59
CA ALA A 90 -8.38 -2.63 5.03
C ALA A 90 -7.87 -2.98 3.63
N ALA A 91 -7.68 -1.98 2.75
CA ALA A 91 -7.10 -2.18 1.43
C ALA A 91 -5.68 -2.79 1.51
N LEU A 92 -4.84 -2.32 2.44
CA LEU A 92 -3.49 -2.87 2.65
C LEU A 92 -3.50 -4.30 3.21
N PHE A 93 -4.48 -4.64 4.05
CA PHE A 93 -4.66 -6.03 4.51
C PHE A 93 -5.06 -6.95 3.35
N ILE A 94 -5.99 -6.53 2.51
CA ILE A 94 -6.40 -7.29 1.32
C ILE A 94 -5.21 -7.47 0.37
N ALA A 95 -4.45 -6.39 0.11
CA ALA A 95 -3.25 -6.45 -0.73
C ALA A 95 -2.21 -7.42 -0.15
N ALA A 96 -1.99 -7.40 1.17
CA ALA A 96 -1.09 -8.33 1.84
C ALA A 96 -1.57 -9.78 1.68
N LEU A 97 -2.87 -10.06 1.83
CA LEU A 97 -3.43 -11.40 1.66
C LEU A 97 -3.26 -11.90 0.22
N ILE A 98 -3.55 -11.07 -0.78
CA ILE A 98 -3.34 -11.42 -2.20
C ILE A 98 -1.88 -11.75 -2.46
N SER A 99 -0.95 -10.92 -1.97
CA SER A 99 0.49 -11.14 -2.13
C SER A 99 0.94 -12.46 -1.48
N THR A 100 0.45 -12.77 -0.29
CA THR A 100 0.74 -14.05 0.38
C THR A 100 0.19 -15.25 -0.39
N VAL A 101 -1.04 -15.19 -0.90
CA VAL A 101 -1.62 -16.26 -1.73
C VAL A 101 -0.80 -16.48 -3.00
N GLN A 102 -0.34 -15.41 -3.66
CA GLN A 102 0.54 -15.51 -4.83
C GLN A 102 1.89 -16.13 -4.49
N LEU A 103 2.48 -15.76 -3.35
CA LEU A 103 3.73 -16.35 -2.88
C LEU A 103 3.58 -17.87 -2.68
N PHE A 104 2.51 -18.32 -2.02
CA PHE A 104 2.23 -19.75 -1.86
C PHE A 104 2.08 -20.46 -3.20
N LYS A 105 1.36 -19.88 -4.16
CA LYS A 105 1.23 -20.46 -5.50
C LYS A 105 2.58 -20.60 -6.20
N LEU A 106 3.44 -19.60 -6.11
CA LEU A 106 4.77 -19.65 -6.70
C LEU A 106 5.62 -20.76 -6.07
N GLN A 107 5.62 -20.88 -4.74
CA GLN A 107 6.36 -21.94 -4.04
C GLN A 107 5.89 -23.34 -4.42
N VAL A 108 4.57 -23.55 -4.56
CA VAL A 108 4.00 -24.83 -4.99
C VAL A 108 4.38 -25.19 -6.43
N VAL A 109 4.43 -24.21 -7.34
CA VAL A 109 4.80 -24.46 -8.75
C VAL A 109 6.29 -24.75 -8.92
N THR A 110 7.13 -24.20 -8.05
CA THR A 110 8.59 -24.39 -8.10
C THR A 110 9.11 -25.58 -7.30
N SER A 111 8.23 -26.31 -6.60
CA SER A 111 8.56 -27.53 -5.83
C SER A 111 8.19 -28.78 -6.61
#